data_AF-A0A2D5B077-F1
#
_entry.id   AF-A0A2D5B077-F1
#
_cell.length_a   1.000
_cell.length_b   1.000
_cell.length_c   1.000
_cell.angle_alpha   90.00
_cell.angle_beta   90.00
_cell.angle_gamma   90.00
#
_symmetry.space_group_name_H-M   'P 1'
#
loop_
_entity.id
_entity.type
_entity.pdbx_description
1 polymer ?
#
loop_
_entity_poly.entity_id
_entity_poly.type
_entity_poly.pdbx_seq_one_letter_code
_entity_poly.pdbx_strand_id
1 'polypeptide(L)'
;MMSLIQVASLLCVALIVQAFPSRNGWISVMASSTFSHYILAVLYARPKILSLGSDPRYRLPLLIVALIGATAYLSGFPIVIFFGLHHAFNEVYLLDRQCDSRELPGHAKVRTADLFTRLFVYFTIVRHHNHMTWIADELLFAGLAASSLAYVYLLICEQPSITRALRTASFQLIGLAMVAVSFFADIEFLMIVLYHVVFWIFYPLMKISKAGASAITRYLVATFGITAIFLLISPLSALPFSLTAEAFNHQLVVWAFVHITLSLPLSTAHPEWIVRWFRPRLREASQIGTAS
;
A
#
# COMPACT_ATOMS: atom_id res chain seq x y z
N MET A 1 6.86 5.01 -16.86
CA MET A 1 7.37 3.82 -16.13
C MET A 1 6.44 3.39 -15.00
N MET A 2 6.04 4.28 -14.07
CA MET A 2 5.12 3.91 -12.98
C MET A 2 3.78 3.34 -13.49
N SER A 3 3.12 4.00 -14.43
CA SER A 3 1.86 3.53 -15.01
C SER A 3 1.98 2.15 -15.67
N LEU A 4 3.14 1.85 -16.27
CA LEU A 4 3.42 0.54 -16.84
C LEU A 4 3.49 -0.54 -15.75
N ILE A 5 4.10 -0.24 -14.60
CA ILE A 5 4.13 -1.16 -13.45
C ILE A 5 2.73 -1.39 -12.91
N GLN A 6 1.90 -0.36 -12.80
CA GLN A 6 0.52 -0.50 -12.34
C GLN A 6 -0.30 -1.39 -13.28
N VAL A 7 -0.23 -1.12 -14.59
CA VAL A 7 -0.89 -1.95 -15.60
C VAL A 7 -0.37 -3.38 -15.57
N ALA A 8 0.95 -3.59 -15.49
CA ALA A 8 1.53 -4.93 -15.36
C ALA A 8 1.07 -5.64 -14.07
N SER A 9 0.90 -4.90 -12.97
CA SER A 9 0.39 -5.44 -11.71
C SER A 9 -1.06 -5.89 -11.84
N LEU A 10 -1.91 -5.06 -12.46
CA LEU A 10 -3.32 -5.40 -12.72
C LEU A 10 -3.46 -6.61 -13.64
N LEU A 11 -2.66 -6.68 -14.71
CA LEU A 11 -2.64 -7.84 -15.61
C LEU A 11 -2.17 -9.10 -14.87
N CYS A 12 -1.15 -8.99 -14.02
CA CYS A 12 -0.68 -10.12 -13.23
C CYS A 12 -1.73 -10.61 -12.22
N VAL A 13 -2.47 -9.70 -11.58
CA VAL A 13 -3.62 -10.05 -10.73
C VAL A 13 -4.67 -10.82 -11.53
N ALA A 14 -5.07 -10.31 -12.70
CA ALA A 14 -6.06 -10.96 -13.55
C ALA A 14 -5.60 -12.36 -13.98
N LEU A 15 -4.33 -12.51 -14.38
CA LEU A 15 -3.75 -13.81 -14.74
C LEU A 15 -3.70 -14.79 -13.57
N ILE A 16 -3.36 -14.34 -12.37
CA ILE A 16 -3.35 -15.20 -11.17
C ILE A 16 -4.77 -15.65 -10.84
N VAL A 17 -5.75 -14.74 -10.81
CA VAL A 17 -7.15 -15.09 -10.52
C VAL A 17 -7.70 -16.07 -11.57
N GLN A 18 -7.37 -15.87 -12.85
CA GLN A 18 -7.79 -16.75 -13.93
C GLN A 18 -7.10 -18.13 -13.88
N ALA A 19 -5.81 -18.19 -13.54
CA ALA A 19 -5.04 -19.43 -13.47
C ALA A 19 -5.46 -20.33 -12.30
N PHE A 20 -6.04 -19.77 -11.24
CA PHE A 20 -6.50 -20.49 -10.06
C PHE A 20 -8.02 -20.34 -9.89
N PRO A 21 -8.83 -21.05 -10.70
CA PRO A 21 -10.28 -20.87 -10.73
C PRO A 21 -10.97 -21.29 -9.43
N SER A 22 -10.34 -22.16 -8.63
CA SER A 22 -10.84 -22.44 -7.29
C SER A 22 -10.58 -21.27 -6.36
N ARG A 23 -11.61 -20.84 -5.61
CA ARG A 23 -11.50 -19.73 -4.65
C ARG A 23 -10.37 -19.97 -3.64
N ASN A 24 -10.25 -21.19 -3.13
CA ASN A 24 -9.19 -21.57 -2.20
C ASN A 24 -7.80 -21.53 -2.85
N GLY A 25 -7.73 -21.83 -4.15
CA GLY A 25 -6.53 -21.76 -4.98
C GLY A 25 -5.90 -20.37 -4.94
N TRP A 26 -6.60 -19.39 -5.50
CA TRP A 26 -6.04 -18.06 -5.64
C TRP A 26 -5.90 -17.34 -4.28
N ILE A 27 -6.79 -17.59 -3.30
CA ILE A 27 -6.66 -17.04 -1.95
C ILE A 27 -5.37 -17.52 -1.29
N SER A 28 -5.00 -18.79 -1.44
CA SER A 28 -3.77 -19.31 -0.84
C SER A 28 -2.52 -18.74 -1.50
N VAL A 29 -2.55 -18.52 -2.83
CA VAL A 29 -1.48 -17.83 -3.56
C VAL A 29 -1.36 -16.36 -3.12
N MET A 30 -2.49 -15.67 -3.01
CA MET A 30 -2.55 -14.29 -2.56
C MET A 30 -2.03 -14.16 -1.12
N ALA A 31 -2.51 -14.97 -0.19
CA ALA A 31 -2.12 -14.93 1.20
C ALA A 31 -0.63 -15.30 1.39
N SER A 32 -0.13 -16.33 0.68
CA SER A 32 1.29 -16.70 0.72
C SER A 32 2.21 -15.59 0.20
N SER A 33 1.79 -14.93 -0.89
CA SER A 33 2.50 -13.77 -1.43
C SER A 33 2.45 -12.58 -0.47
N THR A 34 1.32 -12.41 0.22
CA THR A 34 1.12 -11.38 1.24
C THR A 34 2.03 -11.59 2.46
N PHE A 35 2.14 -12.83 2.96
CA PHE A 35 3.10 -13.16 4.01
C PHE A 35 4.55 -12.91 3.56
N SER A 36 4.90 -13.28 2.33
CA SER A 36 6.22 -12.98 1.76
C SER A 36 6.50 -11.46 1.75
N HIS A 37 5.52 -10.67 1.31
CA HIS A 37 5.60 -9.21 1.36
C HIS A 37 5.81 -8.69 2.79
N TYR A 38 5.10 -9.22 3.79
CA TYR A 38 5.26 -8.82 5.19
C TYR A 38 6.66 -9.14 5.73
N ILE A 39 7.18 -10.34 5.49
CA ILE A 39 8.51 -10.73 5.93
C ILE A 39 9.58 -9.87 5.25
N LEU A 40 9.50 -9.69 3.94
CA LEU A 40 10.45 -8.85 3.20
C LEU A 40 10.40 -7.39 3.67
N ALA A 41 9.22 -6.85 3.95
CA ALA A 41 9.08 -5.50 4.48
C ALA A 41 9.80 -5.34 5.82
N VAL A 42 9.70 -6.32 6.72
CA VAL A 42 10.43 -6.34 8.00
C VAL A 42 11.94 -6.47 7.76
N LEU A 43 12.38 -7.37 6.89
CA LEU A 43 13.80 -7.57 6.58
C LEU A 43 14.44 -6.29 6.02
N TYR A 44 13.77 -5.59 5.11
CA TYR A 44 14.26 -4.32 4.57
C TYR A 44 14.21 -3.19 5.59
N ALA A 45 13.25 -3.21 6.50
CA ALA A 45 13.15 -2.20 7.56
C ALA A 45 14.05 -2.48 8.77
N ARG A 46 14.71 -3.64 8.85
CA ARG A 46 15.52 -4.06 10.02
C ARG A 46 16.48 -2.99 10.55
N PRO A 47 17.33 -2.33 9.74
CA PRO A 47 18.24 -1.29 10.26
C PRO A 47 17.49 -0.15 10.95
N LYS A 48 16.31 0.19 10.43
CA LYS A 48 15.45 1.25 10.94
C LYS A 48 14.71 0.83 12.21
N ILE A 49 14.25 -0.42 12.27
CA ILE A 49 13.65 -0.99 13.49
C ILE A 49 14.68 -0.92 14.63
N LEU A 50 15.92 -1.37 14.38
CA LEU A 50 17.00 -1.33 15.36
C LEU A 50 17.32 0.09 15.80
N SER A 51 17.44 1.03 14.84
CA SER A 51 17.68 2.44 15.15
C SER A 51 16.56 3.06 16.01
N LEU A 52 15.29 2.84 15.66
CA LEU A 52 14.15 3.36 16.42
C LEU A 52 14.05 2.73 17.81
N GLY A 53 14.30 1.43 17.94
CA GLY A 53 14.25 0.72 19.23
C GLY A 53 15.38 1.12 20.19
N SER A 54 16.55 1.50 19.64
CA SER A 54 17.70 1.92 20.43
C SER A 54 17.57 3.34 21.02
N ASP A 55 16.74 4.20 20.43
CA ASP A 55 16.60 5.59 20.84
C ASP A 55 15.40 5.76 21.80
N PRO A 56 15.64 6.11 23.09
CA PRO A 56 14.58 6.23 24.10
C PRO A 56 13.44 7.18 23.70
N ARG A 57 13.71 8.18 22.85
CA ARG A 57 12.72 9.18 22.43
C ARG A 57 11.57 8.59 21.64
N TYR A 58 11.78 7.45 20.96
CA TYR A 58 10.75 6.81 20.16
C TYR A 58 9.98 5.72 20.92
N ARG A 59 10.35 5.38 22.16
CA ARG A 59 9.67 4.31 22.92
C ARG A 59 8.17 4.59 23.11
N LEU A 60 7.81 5.80 23.52
CA LEU A 60 6.41 6.19 23.71
C LEU A 60 5.63 6.21 22.37
N PRO A 61 6.10 6.89 21.30
CA PRO A 61 5.47 6.79 19.98
C PRO A 61 5.30 5.35 19.46
N LEU A 62 6.30 4.50 19.64
CA LEU A 62 6.24 3.09 19.24
C LEU A 62 5.21 2.30 20.07
N LEU A 63 5.14 2.54 21.37
CA LEU A 63 4.12 1.94 22.24
C LEU A 63 2.71 2.39 21.82
N ILE A 64 2.51 3.68 21.55
CA ILE A 64 1.22 4.21 21.08
C ILE A 64 0.80 3.52 19.78
N VAL A 65 1.72 3.41 18.81
CA VAL A 65 1.44 2.72 17.54
C VAL A 65 1.10 1.24 17.76
N ALA A 66 1.87 0.54 18.62
CA ALA A 66 1.59 -0.85 18.95
C ALA A 66 0.21 -1.01 19.62
N LEU A 67 -0.16 -0.10 20.53
CA LEU A 67 -1.47 -0.10 21.18
C LEU A 67 -2.60 0.19 20.17
N ILE A 68 -2.44 1.16 19.26
CA ILE A 68 -3.43 1.42 18.21
C ILE A 68 -3.65 0.16 17.36
N GLY A 69 -2.58 -0.51 16.94
CA GLY A 69 -2.68 -1.75 16.16
C GLY A 69 -3.36 -2.89 16.93
N ALA A 70 -2.98 -3.08 18.20
CA ALA A 70 -3.58 -4.09 19.06
C ALA A 70 -5.07 -3.80 19.32
N THR A 71 -5.41 -2.56 19.67
CA THR A 71 -6.80 -2.14 19.89
C THR A 71 -7.63 -2.33 18.63
N ALA A 72 -7.14 -1.92 17.45
CA ALA A 72 -7.86 -2.08 16.20
C ALA A 72 -8.12 -3.57 15.86
N TYR A 73 -7.14 -4.45 16.10
CA TYR A 73 -7.33 -5.89 15.92
C TYR A 73 -8.34 -6.46 16.94
N LEU A 74 -8.16 -6.17 18.24
CA LEU A 74 -9.01 -6.70 19.31
C LEU A 74 -10.45 -6.18 19.26
N SER A 75 -10.65 -4.96 18.75
CA SER A 75 -11.99 -4.39 18.55
C SER A 75 -12.68 -4.90 17.28
N GLY A 76 -12.02 -5.76 16.50
CA GLY A 76 -12.54 -6.21 15.21
C GLY A 76 -12.69 -5.07 14.19
N PHE A 77 -11.82 -4.06 14.24
CA PHE A 77 -11.87 -2.95 13.28
C PHE A 77 -11.80 -3.50 11.84
N PRO A 78 -12.61 -3.03 10.89
CA PRO A 78 -12.61 -3.61 9.55
C PRO A 78 -11.25 -3.48 8.86
N ILE A 79 -10.60 -4.62 8.57
CA ILE A 79 -9.30 -4.65 7.91
C ILE A 79 -9.35 -4.00 6.51
N VAL A 80 -10.49 -4.07 5.83
CA VAL A 80 -10.72 -3.38 4.54
C VAL A 80 -10.54 -1.86 4.68
N ILE A 81 -11.02 -1.25 5.77
CA ILE A 81 -10.86 0.19 6.00
C ILE A 81 -9.41 0.50 6.35
N PHE A 82 -8.80 -0.30 7.24
CA PHE A 82 -7.43 -0.06 7.67
C PHE A 82 -6.42 -0.21 6.51
N PHE A 83 -6.63 -1.21 5.66
CA PHE A 83 -5.89 -1.41 4.43
C PHE A 83 -6.11 -0.26 3.44
N GLY A 84 -7.34 0.23 3.27
CA GLY A 84 -7.64 1.37 2.39
C GLY A 84 -6.83 2.63 2.76
N LEU A 85 -6.77 2.95 4.05
CA LEU A 85 -5.95 4.04 4.57
C LEU A 85 -4.45 3.82 4.27
N HIS A 86 -3.95 2.63 4.58
CA HIS A 86 -2.57 2.25 4.32
C HIS A 86 -2.20 2.33 2.83
N HIS A 87 -3.09 1.83 1.97
CA HIS A 87 -2.92 1.81 0.52
C HIS A 87 -2.88 3.23 -0.03
N ALA A 88 -3.85 4.07 0.32
CA ALA A 88 -3.92 5.45 -0.14
C ALA A 88 -2.70 6.27 0.31
N PHE A 89 -2.26 6.13 1.57
CA PHE A 89 -1.03 6.78 2.02
C PHE A 89 0.18 6.34 1.21
N ASN A 90 0.38 5.04 1.06
CA ASN A 90 1.56 4.55 0.35
C ASN A 90 1.62 5.07 -1.10
N GLU A 91 0.51 5.06 -1.84
CA GLU A 91 0.54 5.49 -3.24
C GLU A 91 0.73 7.00 -3.43
N VAL A 92 0.08 7.85 -2.62
CA VAL A 92 0.25 9.32 -2.69
C VAL A 92 1.72 9.70 -2.47
N TYR A 93 2.32 9.15 -1.43
CA TYR A 93 3.68 9.54 -1.02
C TYR A 93 4.78 8.77 -1.76
N LEU A 94 4.42 7.79 -2.60
CA LEU A 94 5.33 7.16 -3.56
C LEU A 94 5.64 8.07 -4.74
N LEU A 95 4.63 8.77 -5.28
CA LEU A 95 4.81 9.73 -6.38
C LEU A 95 5.71 10.89 -5.97
N ASP A 96 5.63 11.29 -4.71
CA ASP A 96 6.41 12.38 -4.12
C ASP A 96 7.93 12.12 -4.15
N ARG A 97 8.35 10.84 -4.19
CA ARG A 97 9.78 10.49 -4.32
C ARG A 97 10.29 10.54 -5.74
N GLN A 98 9.39 10.55 -6.73
CA GLN A 98 9.77 10.52 -8.14
C GLN A 98 9.76 11.91 -8.76
N CYS A 99 9.01 12.84 -8.19
CA CYS A 99 9.05 14.25 -8.56
C CYS A 99 9.98 14.96 -7.56
N ASP A 100 10.93 15.77 -8.02
CA ASP A 100 11.74 16.65 -7.17
C ASP A 100 10.83 17.74 -6.56
N SER A 101 9.97 17.34 -5.64
CA SER A 101 8.81 18.08 -5.15
C SER A 101 9.13 19.06 -4.02
N ARG A 102 10.42 19.28 -3.74
CA ARG A 102 10.85 20.14 -2.63
C ARG A 102 10.54 21.63 -2.82
N GLU A 103 10.08 22.06 -4.01
CA GLU A 103 10.14 23.49 -4.35
C GLU A 103 8.86 24.09 -4.98
N LEU A 104 7.69 23.45 -4.92
CA LEU A 104 6.48 24.03 -5.52
C LEU A 104 5.47 24.54 -4.48
N PRO A 105 5.03 25.82 -4.58
CA PRO A 105 3.85 26.31 -3.88
C PRO A 105 2.63 25.39 -4.12
N GLY A 106 1.76 25.26 -3.12
CA GLY A 106 0.50 24.50 -3.26
C GLY A 106 0.59 22.97 -3.21
N HIS A 107 1.80 22.39 -3.24
CA HIS A 107 1.99 20.94 -3.28
C HIS A 107 1.33 20.17 -2.12
N ALA A 108 1.27 20.76 -0.92
CA ALA A 108 0.57 20.15 0.22
C ALA A 108 -0.95 20.02 -0.02
N LYS A 109 -1.59 21.02 -0.65
CA LYS A 109 -3.02 20.99 -0.93
C LYS A 109 -3.36 19.94 -1.98
N VAL A 110 -2.59 19.89 -3.07
CA VAL A 110 -2.75 18.89 -4.14
C VAL A 110 -2.60 17.48 -3.56
N ARG A 111 -1.62 17.24 -2.67
CA ARG A 111 -1.44 15.95 -1.99
C ARG A 111 -2.62 15.55 -1.12
N THR A 112 -3.13 16.49 -0.32
CA THR A 112 -4.29 16.21 0.53
C THR A 112 -5.51 15.86 -0.32
N ALA A 113 -5.75 16.61 -1.40
CA ALA A 113 -6.82 16.28 -2.34
C ALA A 113 -6.61 14.91 -2.99
N ASP A 114 -5.38 14.61 -3.43
CA ASP A 114 -5.02 13.31 -4.03
C ASP A 114 -5.29 12.14 -3.08
N LEU A 115 -4.94 12.31 -1.80
CA LEU A 115 -5.21 11.34 -0.75
C LEU A 115 -6.70 11.06 -0.61
N PHE A 116 -7.53 12.11 -0.52
CA PHE A 116 -8.98 11.93 -0.43
C PHE A 116 -9.54 11.26 -1.69
N THR A 117 -9.10 11.69 -2.88
CA THR A 117 -9.51 11.05 -4.14
C THR A 117 -9.21 9.56 -4.14
N ARG A 118 -8.00 9.14 -3.74
CA ARG A 118 -7.63 7.71 -3.69
C ARG A 118 -8.41 6.92 -2.64
N LEU A 119 -8.70 7.53 -1.49
CA LEU A 119 -9.54 6.90 -0.48
C LEU A 119 -10.95 6.64 -1.02
N PHE A 120 -11.56 7.63 -1.67
CA PHE A 120 -12.89 7.46 -2.27
C PHE A 120 -12.86 6.48 -3.45
N VAL A 121 -11.84 6.52 -4.32
CA VAL A 121 -11.63 5.51 -5.37
C VAL A 121 -11.60 4.10 -4.74
N TYR A 122 -10.78 3.90 -3.70
CA TYR A 122 -10.68 2.62 -3.02
C TYR A 122 -12.03 2.19 -2.45
N PHE A 123 -12.69 3.04 -1.65
CA PHE A 123 -13.97 2.71 -1.00
C PHE A 123 -15.09 2.47 -2.01
N THR A 124 -15.13 3.20 -3.12
CA THR A 124 -16.08 2.96 -4.20
C THR A 124 -15.85 1.60 -4.86
N ILE A 125 -14.58 1.20 -5.08
CA ILE A 125 -14.28 -0.14 -5.65
C ILE A 125 -14.74 -1.24 -4.69
N VAL A 126 -14.52 -1.10 -3.38
CA VAL A 126 -14.88 -2.12 -2.37
C VAL A 126 -16.28 -1.94 -1.77
N ARG A 127 -17.15 -1.11 -2.35
CA ARG A 127 -18.46 -0.74 -1.77
C ARG A 127 -19.36 -1.93 -1.42
N HIS A 128 -19.24 -3.02 -2.18
CA HIS A 128 -20.01 -4.26 -1.98
C HIS A 128 -19.46 -5.16 -0.87
N HIS A 129 -18.34 -4.80 -0.24
CA HIS A 129 -17.79 -5.59 0.86
C HIS A 129 -18.68 -5.45 2.11
N ASN A 130 -18.91 -6.55 2.84
CA ASN A 130 -19.84 -6.59 3.99
C ASN A 130 -19.57 -5.53 5.07
N HIS A 131 -18.32 -5.12 5.25
CA HIS A 131 -17.93 -4.06 6.20
C HIS A 131 -18.08 -2.63 5.68
N MET A 132 -18.50 -2.44 4.42
CA MET A 132 -18.68 -1.14 3.78
C MET A 132 -20.16 -0.77 3.61
N THR A 133 -21.08 -1.71 3.83
CA THR A 133 -22.53 -1.56 3.61
C THR A 133 -23.20 -0.48 4.46
N TRP A 134 -22.54 -0.02 5.52
CA TRP A 134 -23.01 1.10 6.36
C TRP A 134 -22.78 2.48 5.71
N ILE A 135 -21.97 2.56 4.65
CA ILE A 135 -21.75 3.77 3.87
C ILE A 135 -22.66 3.70 2.64
N ALA A 136 -23.57 4.66 2.52
CA ALA A 136 -24.43 4.77 1.34
C ALA A 136 -23.60 4.99 0.06
N ASP A 137 -23.96 4.31 -1.02
CA ASP A 137 -23.28 4.42 -2.32
C ASP A 137 -23.28 5.87 -2.83
N GLU A 138 -24.38 6.60 -2.62
CA GLU A 138 -24.51 8.01 -3.00
C GLU A 138 -23.45 8.87 -2.29
N LEU A 139 -23.14 8.57 -1.03
CA LEU A 139 -22.11 9.29 -0.28
C LEU A 139 -20.71 8.97 -0.83
N LEU A 140 -20.45 7.71 -1.19
CA LEU A 140 -19.20 7.31 -1.83
C LEU A 140 -19.00 8.01 -3.17
N PHE A 141 -20.02 8.05 -4.03
CA PHE A 141 -19.95 8.70 -5.33
C PHE A 141 -19.90 10.23 -5.22
N ALA A 142 -20.67 10.83 -4.31
CA ALA A 142 -20.60 12.27 -4.05
C ALA A 142 -19.21 12.67 -3.52
N GLY A 143 -18.64 11.89 -2.59
CA GLY A 143 -17.29 12.10 -2.08
C GLY A 143 -16.21 11.90 -3.15
N LEU A 144 -16.35 10.88 -4.00
CA LEU A 144 -15.46 10.67 -5.15
C LEU A 144 -15.52 11.83 -6.13
N ALA A 145 -16.72 12.31 -6.49
CA ALA A 145 -16.90 13.45 -7.38
C ALA A 145 -16.29 14.73 -6.77
N ALA A 146 -16.64 15.06 -5.53
CA ALA A 146 -16.16 16.25 -4.85
C ALA A 146 -14.62 16.25 -4.69
N SER A 147 -14.04 15.12 -4.25
CA SER A 147 -12.59 15.00 -4.10
C SER A 147 -11.85 15.04 -5.44
N SER A 148 -12.40 14.40 -6.49
CA SER A 148 -11.82 14.43 -7.84
C SER A 148 -11.85 15.84 -8.43
N LEU A 149 -12.96 16.56 -8.28
CA LEU A 149 -13.07 17.96 -8.72
C LEU A 149 -12.08 18.85 -7.98
N ALA A 150 -11.98 18.71 -6.65
CA ALA A 150 -11.01 19.45 -5.86
C ALA A 150 -9.56 19.14 -6.27
N TYR A 151 -9.25 17.86 -6.51
CA TYR A 151 -7.94 17.43 -6.99
C TYR A 151 -7.61 18.03 -8.36
N VAL A 152 -8.52 17.94 -9.34
CA VAL A 152 -8.32 18.49 -10.69
C VAL A 152 -8.19 20.02 -10.65
N TYR A 153 -9.04 20.70 -9.89
CA TYR A 153 -8.96 22.15 -9.71
C TYR A 153 -7.59 22.56 -9.14
N LEU A 154 -7.16 21.95 -8.03
CA LEU A 154 -5.87 22.25 -7.43
C LEU A 154 -4.71 21.84 -8.35
N LEU A 155 -4.84 20.76 -9.10
CA LEU A 155 -3.82 20.34 -10.07
C LEU A 155 -3.66 21.39 -11.18
N ILE A 156 -4.74 21.93 -11.72
CA ILE A 156 -4.71 22.97 -12.75
C ILE A 156 -4.15 24.29 -12.19
N CYS A 157 -4.57 24.69 -10.99
CA CYS A 157 -4.15 25.96 -10.39
C CYS A 157 -2.70 25.94 -9.88
N GLU A 158 -2.22 24.81 -9.36
CA GLU A 158 -0.94 24.71 -8.67
C GLU A 158 0.16 24.01 -9.52
N GLN A 159 -0.18 23.38 -10.66
CA GLN A 159 0.79 22.76 -11.57
C GLN A 159 0.78 23.42 -12.96
N PRO A 160 1.76 24.29 -13.27
CA PRO A 160 1.80 25.01 -14.55
C PRO A 160 2.13 24.12 -15.76
N SER A 161 2.55 22.86 -15.55
CA SER A 161 2.93 21.94 -16.63
C SER A 161 1.94 20.79 -16.78
N ILE A 162 1.27 20.71 -17.93
CA ILE A 162 0.34 19.62 -18.29
C ILE A 162 1.04 18.26 -18.23
N THR A 163 2.27 18.16 -18.73
CA THR A 163 3.04 16.90 -18.69
C THR A 163 3.28 16.41 -17.26
N ARG A 164 3.56 17.33 -16.33
CA ARG A 164 3.71 17.02 -14.91
C ARG A 164 2.37 16.63 -14.30
N ALA A 165 1.30 17.36 -14.61
CA ALA A 165 -0.05 17.05 -14.15
C ALA A 165 -0.49 15.64 -14.58
N LEU A 166 -0.29 15.27 -15.85
CA LEU A 166 -0.60 13.94 -16.38
C LEU A 166 0.20 12.83 -15.69
N ARG A 167 1.48 13.07 -15.42
CA ARG A 167 2.34 12.10 -14.72
C ARG A 167 1.84 11.85 -13.29
N THR A 168 1.47 12.90 -12.56
CA THR A 168 0.93 12.82 -11.19
C THR A 168 -0.46 12.18 -11.16
N ALA A 169 -1.30 12.46 -12.16
CA ALA A 169 -2.65 11.91 -12.26
C ALA A 169 -2.71 10.44 -12.71
N SER A 170 -1.58 9.81 -13.08
CA SER A 170 -1.60 8.46 -13.66
C SER A 170 -2.22 7.39 -12.75
N PHE A 171 -1.96 7.44 -11.44
CA PHE A 171 -2.63 6.54 -10.50
C PHE A 171 -4.15 6.79 -10.44
N GLN A 172 -4.57 8.05 -10.57
CA GLN A 172 -5.97 8.43 -10.42
C GLN A 172 -6.75 8.02 -11.66
N LEU A 173 -6.15 8.16 -12.84
CA LEU A 173 -6.72 7.64 -14.08
C LEU A 173 -6.91 6.12 -14.02
N ILE A 174 -5.91 5.37 -13.53
CA ILE A 174 -6.03 3.92 -13.37
C ILE A 174 -7.08 3.57 -12.31
N GLY A 175 -7.09 4.28 -11.17
CA GLY A 175 -8.08 4.08 -10.12
C GLY A 175 -9.52 4.34 -10.59
N LEU A 176 -9.76 5.43 -11.32
CA LEU A 176 -11.06 5.74 -11.92
C LEU A 176 -11.45 4.72 -12.99
N ALA A 177 -10.51 4.22 -13.78
CA ALA A 177 -10.77 3.11 -14.70
C ALA A 177 -11.19 1.84 -13.93
N MET A 178 -10.56 1.54 -12.79
CA MET A 178 -10.97 0.42 -11.93
C MET A 178 -12.34 0.64 -11.29
N VAL A 179 -12.70 1.87 -10.93
CA VAL A 179 -14.07 2.22 -10.51
C VAL A 179 -15.06 1.92 -11.64
N ALA A 180 -14.76 2.32 -12.88
CA ALA A 180 -15.59 2.00 -14.04
C ALA A 180 -15.76 0.48 -14.23
N VAL A 181 -14.67 -0.29 -14.13
CA VAL A 181 -14.71 -1.77 -14.18
C VAL A 181 -15.56 -2.36 -13.05
N SER A 182 -15.53 -1.76 -11.85
CA SER A 182 -16.31 -2.22 -10.69
C SER A 182 -17.84 -2.10 -10.84
N PHE A 183 -18.33 -1.47 -11.91
CA PHE A 183 -19.75 -1.50 -12.25
C PHE A 183 -20.15 -2.75 -13.05
N PHE A 184 -19.18 -3.43 -13.67
CA PHE A 184 -19.40 -4.57 -14.55
C PHE A 184 -18.82 -5.87 -13.98
N ALA A 185 -17.91 -5.78 -13.02
CA ALA A 185 -17.28 -6.92 -12.38
C ALA A 185 -17.14 -6.70 -10.86
N ASP A 186 -17.40 -7.74 -10.09
CA ASP A 186 -17.18 -7.73 -8.64
C ASP A 186 -15.68 -7.80 -8.34
N ILE A 187 -15.11 -6.68 -7.88
CA ILE A 187 -13.72 -6.61 -7.46
C ILE A 187 -13.66 -6.92 -5.95
N GLU A 188 -13.26 -8.15 -5.62
CA GLU A 188 -13.10 -8.55 -4.21
C GLU A 188 -11.96 -7.76 -3.54
N PHE A 189 -12.12 -7.45 -2.25
CA PHE A 189 -11.08 -6.82 -1.43
C PHE A 189 -9.72 -7.52 -1.55
N LEU A 190 -9.73 -8.86 -1.54
CA LEU A 190 -8.52 -9.67 -1.66
C LEU A 190 -7.82 -9.53 -3.02
N MET A 191 -8.52 -9.16 -4.10
CA MET A 191 -7.89 -8.82 -5.38
C MET A 191 -7.11 -7.50 -5.28
N ILE A 192 -7.59 -6.55 -4.49
CA ILE A 192 -6.86 -5.30 -4.23
C ILE A 192 -5.65 -5.54 -3.33
N VAL A 193 -5.77 -6.43 -2.35
CA VAL A 193 -4.61 -6.89 -1.55
C VAL A 193 -3.57 -7.55 -2.45
N LEU A 194 -4.00 -8.42 -3.38
CA LEU A 194 -3.10 -9.04 -4.34
C LEU A 194 -2.44 -8.00 -5.26
N TYR A 195 -3.20 -7.02 -5.78
CA TYR A 195 -2.67 -5.91 -6.56
C TYR A 195 -1.57 -5.18 -5.79
N HIS A 196 -1.82 -4.84 -4.53
CA HIS A 196 -0.86 -4.16 -3.68
C HIS A 196 0.44 -4.97 -3.53
N VAL A 197 0.31 -6.27 -3.23
CA VAL A 197 1.48 -7.16 -3.08
C VAL A 197 2.27 -7.25 -4.40
N VAL A 198 1.59 -7.49 -5.53
CA VAL A 198 2.22 -7.59 -6.86
C VAL A 198 2.89 -6.26 -7.24
N PHE A 199 2.21 -5.13 -7.01
CA PHE A 199 2.79 -3.82 -7.24
C PHE A 199 4.08 -3.62 -6.44
N TRP A 200 4.10 -4.05 -5.17
CA TRP A 200 5.29 -3.99 -4.32
C TRP A 200 6.37 -5.05 -4.64
N ILE A 201 6.07 -6.04 -5.48
CA ILE A 201 7.08 -6.90 -6.09
C ILE A 201 7.76 -6.17 -7.26
N PHE A 202 6.98 -5.53 -8.13
CA PHE A 202 7.52 -4.86 -9.31
C PHE A 202 8.18 -3.51 -9.02
N TYR A 203 7.62 -2.73 -8.10
CA TYR A 203 8.11 -1.38 -7.83
C TYR A 203 9.60 -1.34 -7.38
N PRO A 204 10.06 -2.18 -6.43
CA PRO A 204 11.46 -2.20 -6.02
C PRO A 204 12.43 -2.63 -7.13
N LEU A 205 11.99 -3.43 -8.10
CA LEU A 205 12.84 -3.91 -9.20
C LEU A 205 13.46 -2.75 -9.99
N MET A 206 12.76 -1.63 -10.14
CA MET A 206 13.30 -0.44 -10.81
C MET A 206 14.54 0.13 -10.12
N LYS A 207 14.59 0.03 -8.78
CA LYS A 207 15.72 0.52 -7.99
C LYS A 207 16.81 -0.54 -7.91
N ILE A 208 16.43 -1.81 -7.72
CA ILE A 208 17.35 -2.94 -7.59
C ILE A 208 18.07 -3.23 -8.90
N SER A 209 17.43 -2.99 -10.05
CA SER A 209 18.06 -3.20 -11.37
C SER A 209 19.32 -2.38 -11.58
N LYS A 210 19.39 -1.19 -10.96
CA LYS A 210 20.60 -0.34 -10.97
C LYS A 210 21.79 -0.96 -10.24
N ALA A 211 21.55 -1.93 -9.34
CA ALA A 211 22.58 -2.66 -8.62
C ALA A 211 23.03 -3.94 -9.35
N GLY A 212 22.50 -4.22 -10.54
CA GLY A 212 22.90 -5.34 -11.40
C GLY A 212 22.09 -6.62 -11.24
N ALA A 213 22.31 -7.57 -12.15
CA ALA A 213 21.52 -8.80 -12.28
C ALA A 213 21.52 -9.66 -11.00
N SER A 214 22.67 -9.79 -10.33
CA SER A 214 22.77 -10.56 -9.07
C SER A 214 21.87 -10.00 -7.96
N ALA A 215 21.66 -8.68 -7.89
CA ALA A 215 20.76 -8.08 -6.93
C ALA A 215 19.29 -8.40 -7.25
N ILE A 216 18.91 -8.36 -8.54
CA ILE A 216 17.58 -8.78 -9.01
C ILE A 216 17.35 -10.25 -8.66
N THR A 217 18.27 -11.15 -8.99
CA THR A 217 18.12 -12.58 -8.71
C THR A 217 17.94 -12.84 -7.22
N ARG A 218 18.76 -12.22 -6.35
CA ARG A 218 18.61 -12.36 -4.88
C ARG A 218 17.24 -11.87 -4.40
N TYR A 219 16.74 -10.76 -4.94
CA TYR A 219 15.42 -10.24 -4.61
C TYR A 219 14.29 -11.20 -5.02
N LEU A 220 14.34 -11.71 -6.26
CA LEU A 220 13.32 -12.62 -6.78
C LEU A 220 13.35 -13.97 -6.05
N VAL A 221 14.54 -14.52 -5.79
CA VAL A 221 14.71 -15.75 -5.02
C VAL A 221 14.16 -15.60 -3.60
N ALA A 222 14.43 -14.47 -2.93
CA ALA A 222 13.86 -14.23 -1.60
C ALA A 222 12.33 -14.12 -1.66
N THR A 223 11.79 -13.36 -2.62
CA THR A 223 10.35 -13.15 -2.80
C THR A 223 9.62 -14.46 -3.08
N PHE A 224 10.02 -15.18 -4.13
CA PHE A 224 9.36 -16.41 -4.53
C PHE A 224 9.69 -17.59 -3.62
N GLY A 225 10.89 -17.62 -3.04
CA GLY A 225 11.28 -18.63 -2.06
C GLY A 225 10.43 -18.56 -0.79
N ILE A 226 10.24 -17.35 -0.23
CA ILE A 226 9.37 -17.17 0.95
C ILE A 226 7.90 -17.46 0.58
N THR A 227 7.42 -17.00 -0.59
CA THR A 227 6.06 -17.33 -1.06
C THR A 227 5.86 -18.84 -1.18
N ALA A 228 6.84 -19.58 -1.74
CA ALA A 228 6.79 -21.03 -1.85
C ALA A 228 6.74 -21.70 -0.47
N ILE A 229 7.52 -21.22 0.51
CA ILE A 229 7.46 -21.74 1.89
C ILE A 229 6.05 -21.57 2.48
N PHE A 230 5.43 -20.39 2.32
CA PHE A 230 4.06 -20.19 2.80
C PHE A 230 3.02 -21.03 2.04
N LEU A 231 3.23 -21.28 0.75
CA LEU A 231 2.40 -22.21 -0.02
C LEU A 231 2.49 -23.64 0.51
N LEU A 232 3.67 -24.11 0.93
CA LEU A 232 3.87 -25.45 1.49
C LEU A 232 3.13 -25.66 2.83
N ILE A 233 2.85 -24.60 3.58
CA ILE A 233 2.06 -24.67 4.83
C ILE A 233 0.62 -24.19 4.63
N SER A 234 0.24 -23.79 3.42
CA SER A 234 -1.11 -23.30 3.10
C SER A 234 -2.11 -24.45 3.00
N PRO A 235 -3.43 -24.15 3.01
CA PRO A 235 -4.48 -25.16 2.84
C PRO A 235 -4.47 -25.89 1.48
N LEU A 236 -3.72 -25.40 0.49
CA LEU A 236 -3.53 -26.11 -0.79
C LEU A 236 -2.48 -27.22 -0.72
N SER A 237 -1.65 -27.21 0.32
CA SER A 237 -0.57 -28.15 0.44
C SER A 237 -1.08 -29.54 0.80
N ALA A 238 -0.55 -30.56 0.13
CA ALA A 238 -0.79 -31.96 0.46
C ALA A 238 0.05 -32.45 1.67
N LEU A 239 0.87 -31.58 2.26
CA LEU A 239 1.74 -31.94 3.38
C LEU A 239 0.93 -32.10 4.67
N PRO A 240 1.30 -33.05 5.55
CA PRO A 240 0.53 -33.36 6.76
C PRO A 240 0.55 -32.25 7.83
N PHE A 241 1.40 -31.24 7.66
CA PHE A 241 1.54 -30.09 8.55
C PHE A 241 0.93 -28.81 7.97
N SER A 242 0.10 -28.91 6.93
CA SER A 242 -0.61 -27.76 6.38
C SER A 242 -1.55 -27.15 7.42
N LEU A 243 -1.68 -25.82 7.39
CA LEU A 243 -2.61 -25.11 8.24
C LEU A 243 -4.04 -25.26 7.71
N THR A 244 -5.01 -25.29 8.62
CA THR A 244 -6.42 -25.16 8.23
C THR A 244 -6.66 -23.80 7.57
N ALA A 245 -7.67 -23.72 6.69
CA ALA A 245 -8.02 -22.46 6.04
C ALA A 245 -8.35 -21.35 7.04
N GLU A 246 -9.03 -21.70 8.13
CA GLU A 246 -9.34 -20.78 9.22
C GLU A 246 -8.06 -20.24 9.90
N ALA A 247 -7.14 -21.13 10.30
CA ALA A 247 -5.89 -20.71 10.94
C ALA A 247 -5.05 -19.84 10.00
N PHE A 248 -4.97 -20.20 8.71
CA PHE A 248 -4.22 -19.45 7.72
C PHE A 248 -4.79 -18.05 7.49
N ASN A 249 -6.11 -17.94 7.36
CA ASN A 249 -6.80 -16.66 7.22
C ASN A 249 -6.69 -15.80 8.49
N HIS A 250 -6.78 -16.42 9.67
CA HIS A 250 -6.61 -15.72 10.93
C HIS A 250 -5.20 -15.13 11.04
N GLN A 251 -4.17 -15.90 10.69
CA GLN A 251 -2.79 -15.39 10.63
C GLN A 251 -2.65 -14.26 9.61
N LEU A 252 -3.29 -14.37 8.44
CA LEU A 252 -3.25 -13.31 7.43
C LEU A 252 -3.78 -11.99 7.99
N VAL A 253 -4.91 -12.03 8.70
CA VAL A 253 -5.51 -10.83 9.32
C VAL A 253 -4.59 -10.26 10.41
N VAL A 254 -4.09 -11.09 11.33
CA VAL A 254 -3.17 -10.67 12.39
C VAL A 254 -1.96 -9.97 11.80
N TRP A 255 -1.31 -10.61 10.82
CA TRP A 255 -0.12 -10.07 10.18
C TRP A 255 -0.43 -8.82 9.34
N ALA A 256 -1.63 -8.69 8.78
CA ALA A 256 -2.05 -7.45 8.11
C ALA A 256 -2.11 -6.27 9.08
N PHE A 257 -2.70 -6.46 10.27
CA PHE A 257 -2.70 -5.42 11.32
C PHE A 257 -1.29 -5.07 11.78
N VAL A 258 -0.44 -6.08 12.01
CA VAL A 258 0.97 -5.87 12.38
C VAL A 258 1.69 -5.10 11.29
N HIS A 259 1.55 -5.51 10.03
CA HIS A 259 2.21 -4.89 8.89
C HIS A 259 1.80 -3.42 8.70
N ILE A 260 0.49 -3.14 8.66
CA ILE A 260 -0.02 -1.78 8.47
C ILE A 260 0.42 -0.88 9.63
N THR A 261 0.32 -1.38 10.86
CA THR A 261 0.74 -0.64 12.06
C THR A 261 2.25 -0.35 12.04
N LEU A 262 3.07 -1.35 11.72
CA LEU A 262 4.53 -1.18 11.60
C LEU A 262 4.91 -0.25 10.44
N SER A 263 4.08 -0.13 9.40
CA SER A 263 4.38 0.78 8.30
C SER A 263 4.42 2.23 8.76
N LEU A 264 3.63 2.64 9.76
CA LEU A 264 3.58 4.03 10.24
C LEU A 264 4.97 4.57 10.68
N PRO A 265 5.69 3.90 11.59
CA PRO A 265 7.04 4.33 11.95
C PRO A 265 8.08 3.99 10.89
N LEU A 266 7.90 2.92 10.10
CA LEU A 266 8.97 2.39 9.25
C LEU A 266 8.96 2.92 7.82
N SER A 267 7.79 3.14 7.23
CA SER A 267 7.64 3.65 5.89
C SER A 267 7.97 5.14 5.85
N THR A 268 8.43 5.57 4.68
CA THR A 268 8.59 7.00 4.33
C THR A 268 7.45 7.47 3.43
N ALA A 269 6.52 6.57 3.07
CA ALA A 269 5.38 6.84 2.22
C ALA A 269 4.14 7.12 3.08
N HIS A 270 4.26 8.07 4.01
CA HIS A 270 3.19 8.52 4.88
C HIS A 270 3.17 10.04 4.95
N PRO A 271 2.02 10.64 5.36
CA PRO A 271 1.95 12.06 5.65
C PRO A 271 3.06 12.54 6.58
N GLU A 272 3.58 13.72 6.31
CA GLU A 272 4.74 14.26 7.02
C GLU A 272 4.45 14.40 8.53
N TRP A 273 3.21 14.70 8.91
CA TRP A 273 2.80 14.76 10.31
C TRP A 273 2.93 13.41 11.03
N ILE A 274 2.74 12.27 10.35
CA ILE A 274 3.03 10.93 10.90
C ILE A 274 4.55 10.72 10.99
N VAL A 275 5.26 11.01 9.89
CA VAL A 275 6.72 10.77 9.81
C VAL A 275 7.48 11.55 10.90
N ARG A 276 7.02 12.77 11.23
CA ARG A 276 7.62 13.63 12.25
C ARG A 276 7.67 13.01 13.64
N TRP A 277 6.74 12.12 13.97
CA TRP A 277 6.72 11.43 15.28
C TRP A 277 7.91 10.48 15.45
N PHE A 278 8.49 10.02 14.34
CA PHE A 278 9.56 9.01 14.33
C PHE A 278 10.88 9.52 13.71
N ARG A 279 10.88 10.73 13.12
CA ARG A 279 12.04 11.29 12.40
C ARG A 279 12.13 12.83 12.49
N PRO A 280 12.17 13.44 13.68
CA PRO A 280 12.21 14.90 13.81
C PRO A 280 13.43 15.56 13.13
N ARG A 281 14.57 14.87 13.02
CA ARG A 281 15.85 15.43 12.54
C ARG A 281 16.08 15.46 11.03
N LEU A 282 15.19 14.91 10.20
CA LEU A 282 15.35 15.02 8.74
C LEU A 282 15.22 16.47 8.22
N ARG A 283 14.64 17.38 9.02
CA ARG A 283 14.58 18.82 8.72
C ARG A 283 15.85 19.58 9.07
N GLU A 284 16.47 19.30 10.21
CA GLU A 284 17.70 20.00 10.65
C GLU A 284 18.82 19.86 9.62
N ALA A 285 19.04 18.66 9.09
CA ALA A 285 20.04 18.44 8.04
C ALA A 285 19.67 19.11 6.69
N SER A 286 18.38 19.30 6.39
CA SER A 286 17.94 20.01 5.18
C SER A 286 17.93 21.53 5.32
N GLN A 287 17.86 22.06 6.55
CA GLN A 287 17.90 23.50 6.84
C GLN A 287 19.32 24.02 7.05
N ILE A 288 20.25 23.16 7.49
CA ILE A 288 21.66 23.52 7.65
C ILE A 288 22.39 23.50 6.28
N GLY A 289 21.88 22.77 5.28
CA GLY A 289 22.46 22.70 3.92
C GLY A 289 22.08 23.84 2.97
N THR A 290 21.36 24.86 3.42
CA THR A 290 21.01 26.06 2.62
C THR A 290 21.62 27.35 3.20
N ALA A 291 22.58 27.22 4.14
CA ALA A 291 23.25 28.34 4.79
C ALA A 291 24.77 28.36 4.53
N SER A 292 25.22 27.82 3.40
CA SER A 292 26.60 27.93 2.91
C SER A 292 26.63 28.32 1.44
#